data_AF-A0A2G9XE59-F1
#
_entry.id   AF-A0A2G9XE59-F1
#
_cell.length_a   1.000
_cell.length_b   1.000
_cell.length_c   1.000
_cell.angle_alpha   90.00
_cell.angle_beta   90.00
_cell.angle_gamma   90.00
#
_symmetry.space_group_name_H-M   'P 1'
#
loop_
_entity.id
_entity.type
_entity.pdbx_description
1 polymer ?
#
loop_
_entity_poly.entity_id
_entity_poly.type
_entity_poly.pdbx_seq_one_letter_code
_entity_poly.pdbx_strand_id
1 'polypeptide(L)'
;MGSKYAFWNNKGGTGKTSLAFQSITRYSEKYPQKRILAIDICPQANLSELMLGGLNHKGSEKLLARQGLVPRCSLGGYFQLRLPSPYTPPVFNAHDFLTTPKSYNNAIPQNIDLVCGDPLLELQANAVNTLANGNIPGV
;
A
#
# COMPACT_ATOMS: atom_id res chain seq x y z
N MET A 1 -0.76 -12.33 18.66
CA MET A 1 -1.52 -12.15 17.40
C MET A 1 -1.78 -10.66 17.21
N GLY A 2 -1.50 -10.08 16.05
CA GLY A 2 -1.71 -8.64 15.81
C GLY A 2 -3.15 -8.33 15.41
N SER A 3 -3.64 -7.15 15.76
CA SER A 3 -4.95 -6.66 15.30
C SER A 3 -4.90 -6.28 13.82
N LYS A 4 -5.95 -6.60 13.06
CA LYS A 4 -6.08 -6.29 11.63
C LYS A 4 -7.38 -5.52 11.41
N TYR A 5 -7.29 -4.41 10.69
CA TYR A 5 -8.43 -3.54 10.38
C TYR A 5 -8.43 -3.22 8.89
N ALA A 6 -9.63 -3.09 8.31
CA ALA A 6 -9.80 -2.70 6.91
C ALA A 6 -10.74 -1.49 6.83
N PHE A 7 -10.31 -0.46 6.11
CA PHE A 7 -11.13 0.72 5.81
C PHE A 7 -11.64 0.59 4.38
N TRP A 8 -12.90 0.20 4.20
CA TRP A 8 -13.43 -0.13 2.88
C TRP A 8 -14.88 0.35 2.69
N ASN A 9 -15.18 0.82 1.48
CA ASN A 9 -16.51 1.25 1.03
C ASN A 9 -16.47 1.39 -0.50
N ASN A 10 -17.49 0.87 -1.20
CA ASN A 10 -17.67 0.94 -2.65
C ASN A 10 -17.94 2.34 -3.20
N LYS A 11 -18.23 3.33 -2.36
CA LYS A 11 -18.50 4.72 -2.79
C LYS A 11 -17.27 5.62 -2.63
N GLY A 12 -16.96 6.39 -3.68
CA GLY A 12 -15.96 7.47 -3.63
C GLY A 12 -16.39 8.63 -2.71
N GLY A 13 -15.43 9.37 -2.15
CA GLY A 13 -15.74 10.61 -1.39
C GLY A 13 -16.34 10.41 0.00
N THR A 14 -16.32 9.21 0.57
CA THR A 14 -16.91 8.92 1.91
C THR A 14 -15.93 9.11 3.08
N GLY A 15 -14.77 9.75 2.85
CA GLY A 15 -13.79 10.03 3.91
C GLY A 15 -12.91 8.87 4.37
N LYS A 16 -12.88 7.73 3.66
CA LYS A 16 -12.07 6.54 4.02
C LYS A 16 -10.59 6.86 4.29
N THR A 17 -9.97 7.57 3.36
CA THR A 17 -8.55 7.92 3.44
C THR A 17 -8.27 8.79 4.65
N SER A 18 -9.09 9.82 4.88
CA SER A 18 -8.96 10.69 6.04
C SER A 18 -9.14 9.92 7.36
N LEU A 19 -10.16 9.07 7.44
CA LEU A 19 -10.42 8.23 8.61
C LEU A 19 -9.26 7.26 8.88
N ALA A 20 -8.75 6.59 7.85
CA ALA A 20 -7.61 5.69 7.96
C ALA A 20 -6.35 6.44 8.43
N PHE A 21 -6.01 7.56 7.78
CA PHE A 21 -4.87 8.40 8.13
C PHE A 21 -4.94 8.82 9.61
N GLN A 22 -6.05 9.44 10.03
CA GLN A 22 -6.25 9.90 11.41
C GLN A 22 -6.23 8.75 12.42
N SER A 23 -6.86 7.61 12.09
CA SER A 23 -6.89 6.45 12.99
C SER A 23 -5.50 5.87 13.19
N ILE A 24 -4.72 5.71 12.12
CA ILE A 24 -3.37 5.15 12.14
C ILE A 24 -2.43 6.06 12.93
N THR A 25 -2.39 7.36 12.61
CA THR A 25 -1.50 8.32 13.28
C THR A 25 -1.88 8.48 14.74
N ARG A 26 -3.17 8.59 15.07
CA ARG A 26 -3.62 8.71 16.46
C ARG A 26 -3.33 7.45 17.28
N TYR A 27 -3.50 6.27 16.70
CA TYR A 27 -3.17 5.02 17.37
C TYR A 27 -1.67 4.91 17.62
N SER A 28 -0.85 5.29 16.64
CA SER A 28 0.61 5.33 16.76
C SER A 28 1.07 6.28 17.88
N GLU A 29 0.54 7.51 17.94
CA GLU A 29 0.83 8.48 19.00
C GLU A 29 0.51 7.93 20.39
N LYS A 30 -0.63 7.24 20.53
CA LYS A 30 -1.07 6.66 21.80
C LYS A 30 -0.25 5.44 22.21
N TYR A 31 0.32 4.72 21.25
CA TYR A 31 1.03 3.46 21.47
C TYR A 31 2.36 3.41 20.67
N PRO A 32 3.35 4.25 21.01
CA PRO A 32 4.60 4.39 20.25
C PRO A 32 5.43 3.09 20.17
N GLN A 33 5.26 2.18 21.12
CA GLN A 33 5.91 0.87 21.18
C GLN A 33 5.27 -0.18 20.26
N LYS A 34 4.10 0.09 19.69
CA LYS A 34 3.41 -0.83 18.77
C LYS A 34 3.88 -0.55 17.35
N ARG A 35 4.31 -1.58 16.62
CA ARG A 35 4.60 -1.48 15.19
C ARG A 35 3.29 -1.50 14.40
N ILE A 36 3.17 -0.62 13.42
CA ILE A 36 2.00 -0.51 12.55
C ILE A 36 2.47 -0.64 11.11
N LEU A 37 1.81 -1.52 10.36
CA LEU A 37 1.97 -1.63 8.92
C LEU A 37 0.69 -1.16 8.25
N ALA A 38 0.76 -0.03 7.56
CA ALA A 38 -0.30 0.43 6.68
C ALA A 38 -0.11 -0.18 5.28
N ILE A 39 -1.19 -0.68 4.68
CA ILE A 39 -1.18 -1.22 3.31
C ILE A 39 -2.25 -0.46 2.53
N ASP A 40 -1.81 0.36 1.59
CA ASP A 40 -2.71 1.13 0.74
C ASP A 40 -3.06 0.33 -0.50
N ILE A 41 -4.29 -0.19 -0.54
CA ILE A 41 -4.81 -1.04 -1.63
C ILE A 41 -5.64 -0.17 -2.62
N CYS A 42 -5.62 1.15 -2.48
CA CYS A 42 -6.34 2.07 -3.35
C CYS A 42 -5.50 2.35 -4.61
N PRO A 43 -6.01 2.15 -5.84
CA PRO A 43 -5.28 2.53 -7.07
C PRO A 43 -4.90 4.01 -7.11
N GLN A 44 -5.71 4.87 -6.51
CA GLN A 44 -5.45 6.32 -6.39
C GLN A 44 -4.34 6.64 -5.37
N ALA A 45 -3.96 5.68 -4.52
CA ALA A 45 -2.86 5.78 -3.56
C ALA A 45 -2.90 7.02 -2.63
N ASN A 46 -4.10 7.55 -2.37
CA ASN A 46 -4.30 8.79 -1.60
C ASN A 46 -3.76 8.69 -0.16
N LEU A 47 -3.85 7.50 0.47
CA LEU A 47 -3.31 7.32 1.82
C LEU A 47 -1.79 7.43 1.79
N SER A 48 -1.17 6.81 0.78
CA SER A 48 0.28 6.86 0.57
C SER A 48 0.76 8.30 0.32
N GLU A 49 0.07 9.05 -0.51
CA GLU A 49 0.38 10.47 -0.74
C GLU A 49 0.35 11.29 0.56
N LEU A 50 -0.72 11.16 1.36
CA LEU A 50 -0.84 11.86 2.64
C LEU A 50 0.28 11.48 3.61
N MET A 51 0.57 10.18 3.73
CA MET A 51 1.65 9.69 4.59
C MET A 51 3.01 10.26 4.16
N LEU A 52 3.25 10.46 2.86
CA LEU A 52 4.52 10.96 2.33
C LEU A 52 4.64 12.49 2.31
N GLY A 53 3.60 13.22 2.70
CA GLY A 53 3.65 14.68 2.86
C GLY A 53 2.42 15.43 2.36
N GLY A 54 1.48 14.73 1.70
CA GLY A 54 0.32 15.34 1.08
C GLY A 54 0.70 16.41 0.05
N LEU A 55 -0.30 17.21 -0.36
CA LEU A 55 -0.12 18.26 -1.36
C LEU A 55 0.95 19.29 -0.96
N ASN A 56 0.94 19.74 0.29
CA ASN A 56 1.80 20.83 0.76
C ASN A 56 3.28 20.45 0.91
N HIS A 57 3.59 19.15 0.96
CA HIS A 57 4.96 18.67 1.12
C HIS A 57 5.35 17.63 0.06
N LYS A 58 4.81 17.78 -1.15
CA LYS A 58 5.20 17.01 -2.35
C LYS A 58 5.02 15.50 -2.18
N GLY A 59 3.96 15.08 -1.50
CA GLY A 59 3.64 13.67 -1.26
C GLY A 59 3.57 12.85 -2.55
N SER A 60 2.95 13.40 -3.60
CA SER A 60 2.81 12.72 -4.90
C SER A 60 4.16 12.53 -5.60
N GLU A 61 5.05 13.53 -5.57
CA GLU A 61 6.42 13.40 -6.14
C GLU A 61 7.19 12.28 -5.45
N LYS A 62 7.13 12.22 -4.11
CA LYS A 62 7.79 11.18 -3.32
C LYS A 62 7.20 9.79 -3.57
N LEU A 63 5.87 9.70 -3.66
CA LEU A 63 5.17 8.45 -3.99
C LEU A 63 5.59 7.94 -5.37
N LEU A 64 5.63 8.82 -6.37
CA LEU A 64 6.07 8.48 -7.72
C LEU A 64 7.52 7.99 -7.71
N ALA A 65 8.40 8.62 -6.92
CA ALA A 65 9.78 8.17 -6.76
C ALA A 65 9.87 6.76 -6.14
N ARG A 66 9.01 6.42 -5.15
CA ARG A 66 8.94 5.05 -4.60
C ARG A 66 8.48 4.05 -5.66
N GLN A 67 7.42 4.39 -6.40
CA GLN A 67 6.87 3.58 -7.48
C GLN A 67 7.87 3.39 -8.65
N GLY A 68 8.84 4.30 -8.80
CA GLY A 68 9.90 4.22 -9.82
C GLY A 68 11.12 3.38 -9.42
N LEU A 69 11.20 2.85 -8.20
CA LEU A 69 12.31 2.00 -7.77
C LEU A 69 12.33 0.65 -8.49
N VAL A 70 13.45 -0.07 -8.40
CA VAL A 70 13.61 -1.43 -8.92
C VAL A 70 14.02 -2.34 -7.76
N PRO A 71 13.15 -3.28 -7.32
CA PRO A 71 11.78 -3.46 -7.79
C PRO A 71 10.88 -2.27 -7.40
N ARG A 72 9.75 -2.11 -8.11
CA ARG A 72 8.76 -1.05 -7.86
C ARG A 72 8.29 -1.14 -6.41
N CYS A 73 8.62 -0.15 -5.58
CA CYS A 73 8.35 -0.18 -4.14
C CYS A 73 6.89 0.21 -3.86
N SER A 74 5.97 -0.68 -4.18
CA SER A 74 4.53 -0.53 -3.96
C SER A 74 3.85 -1.89 -3.92
N LEU A 75 2.56 -1.91 -3.55
CA LEU A 75 1.73 -3.10 -3.68
C LEU A 75 1.63 -3.57 -5.14
N GLY A 76 1.61 -2.62 -6.08
CA GLY A 76 1.61 -2.92 -7.51
C GLY A 76 2.89 -3.64 -7.96
N GLY A 77 4.05 -3.25 -7.44
CA GLY A 77 5.31 -3.96 -7.71
C GLY A 77 5.31 -5.39 -7.15
N TYR A 78 4.74 -5.61 -5.97
CA TYR A 78 4.58 -6.96 -5.43
C TYR A 78 3.66 -7.82 -6.33
N PHE A 79 2.53 -7.29 -6.78
CA PHE A 79 1.67 -8.02 -7.72
C PHE A 79 2.32 -8.25 -9.08
N GLN A 80 3.16 -7.33 -9.56
CA GLN A 80 3.92 -7.51 -10.79
C GLN A 80 4.87 -8.71 -10.70
N LEU A 81 5.46 -8.96 -9.52
CA LEU A 81 6.24 -10.16 -9.25
C LEU A 81 5.37 -11.43 -9.16
N ARG A 82 4.16 -11.35 -8.58
CA ARG A 82 3.29 -12.50 -8.33
C ARG A 82 2.52 -12.98 -9.56
N LEU A 83 2.04 -12.06 -10.39
CA LEU A 83 1.12 -12.36 -11.49
C LEU A 83 1.65 -13.38 -12.53
N PRO A 84 2.95 -13.39 -12.88
CA PRO A 84 3.48 -14.41 -13.80
C PRO A 84 3.46 -15.84 -13.25
N SER A 85 3.48 -16.02 -11.92
CA SER A 85 3.43 -17.34 -11.27
C SER A 85 2.52 -17.29 -10.04
N PRO A 86 1.20 -17.14 -10.21
CA PRO A 86 0.28 -16.82 -9.12
C PRO A 86 0.14 -17.96 -8.10
N TYR A 87 0.43 -19.20 -8.51
CA TYR A 87 0.32 -20.38 -7.64
C TYR A 87 1.64 -20.79 -6.97
N THR A 88 2.78 -20.21 -7.39
CA THR A 88 4.09 -20.47 -6.79
C THR A 88 4.52 -19.27 -5.97
N PRO A 89 4.78 -19.41 -4.66
CA PRO A 89 5.33 -18.32 -3.85
C PRO A 89 6.68 -17.86 -4.44
N PRO A 90 6.84 -16.59 -4.83
CA PRO A 90 8.11 -16.11 -5.34
C PRO A 90 9.09 -15.96 -4.18
N VAL A 91 10.38 -16.06 -4.49
CA VAL A 91 11.44 -15.63 -3.57
C VAL A 91 11.60 -14.13 -3.74
N PHE A 92 11.38 -13.37 -2.66
CA PHE A 92 11.57 -11.92 -2.65
C PHE A 92 11.92 -11.43 -1.25
N ASN A 93 12.52 -10.24 -1.20
CA ASN A 93 12.68 -9.51 0.05
C ASN A 93 11.48 -8.58 0.26
N ALA A 94 10.70 -8.82 1.31
CA ALA A 94 9.53 -8.01 1.61
C ALA A 94 9.85 -6.54 1.88
N HIS A 95 11.07 -6.24 2.36
CA HIS A 95 11.52 -4.88 2.59
C HIS A 95 11.64 -4.04 1.32
N ASP A 96 11.77 -4.67 0.14
CA ASP A 96 11.84 -3.95 -1.13
C ASP A 96 10.52 -3.24 -1.48
N PHE A 97 9.42 -3.64 -0.83
CA PHE A 97 8.07 -3.07 -1.01
C PHE A 97 7.62 -2.19 0.16
N LEU A 98 8.48 -1.99 1.16
CA LEU A 98 8.21 -1.17 2.34
C LEU A 98 8.76 0.25 2.17
N THR A 99 7.98 1.21 2.64
CA THR A 99 8.37 2.61 2.77
C THR A 99 8.13 3.04 4.21
N THR A 100 9.12 3.68 4.84
CA THR A 100 8.98 4.26 6.18
C THR A 100 8.62 5.75 6.03
N PRO A 101 7.35 6.17 6.21
CA PRO A 101 6.94 7.53 5.84
C PRO A 101 7.62 8.62 6.66
N LYS A 102 8.08 8.31 7.88
CA LYS A 102 8.85 9.24 8.74
C LYS A 102 10.06 9.86 8.02
N SER A 103 10.74 9.13 7.13
CA SER A 103 11.90 9.65 6.39
C SER A 103 11.52 10.70 5.33
N TYR A 104 10.24 10.83 5.02
CA TYR A 104 9.71 11.75 4.00
C TYR A 104 8.80 12.83 4.59
N ASN A 105 8.12 12.53 5.70
CA ASN A 105 7.18 13.40 6.37
C ASN A 105 7.44 13.35 7.89
N ASN A 106 8.06 14.41 8.42
CA ASN A 106 8.42 14.49 9.84
C ASN A 106 7.21 14.50 10.78
N ALA A 107 6.01 14.81 10.29
CA ALA A 107 4.77 14.76 11.06
C ALA A 107 4.26 13.32 11.28
N ILE A 108 4.75 12.33 10.52
CA ILE A 108 4.36 10.93 10.73
C ILE A 108 5.22 10.33 11.85
N PRO A 109 4.64 9.60 12.80
CA PRO A 109 5.39 8.84 13.79
C PRO A 109 6.32 7.77 13.22
N GLN A 110 7.38 7.42 13.97
CA GLN A 110 8.44 6.51 13.52
C GLN A 110 8.03 5.02 13.45
N ASN A 111 7.03 4.60 14.23
CA ASN A 111 6.58 3.21 14.33
C ASN A 111 5.54 2.80 13.26
N ILE A 112 5.44 3.58 12.17
CA ILE A 112 4.55 3.32 11.03
C ILE A 112 5.42 2.97 9.82
N ASP A 113 5.19 1.79 9.27
CA ASP A 113 5.65 1.40 7.94
C ASP A 113 4.46 1.36 6.97
N LEU A 114 4.73 1.53 5.67
CA LEU A 114 3.75 1.65 4.62
C LEU A 114 4.13 0.77 3.42
N VAL A 115 3.19 -0.04 2.94
CA VAL A 115 3.19 -0.53 1.57
C VAL A 115 2.37 0.45 0.74
N CYS A 116 3.03 1.15 -0.18
CA CYS A 116 2.39 2.19 -0.98
C CYS A 116 1.36 1.61 -1.96
N GLY A 117 0.30 2.37 -2.20
CA GLY A 117 -0.65 2.13 -3.27
C GLY A 117 -0.02 2.39 -4.64
N ASP A 118 -0.69 1.92 -5.68
CA ASP A 118 -0.18 2.02 -7.05
C ASP A 118 -1.32 2.08 -8.07
N PRO A 119 -1.32 3.03 -9.02
CA PRO A 119 -2.27 3.03 -10.13
C PRO A 119 -2.27 1.74 -10.96
N LEU A 120 -1.15 1.00 -10.98
CA LEU A 120 -1.07 -0.30 -11.64
C LEU A 120 -2.07 -1.32 -11.08
N LEU A 121 -2.54 -1.15 -9.85
CA LEU A 121 -3.54 -2.03 -9.25
C LEU A 121 -4.83 -2.10 -10.08
N GLU A 122 -5.22 -1.03 -10.77
CA GLU A 122 -6.39 -1.01 -11.65
C GLU A 122 -6.24 -2.02 -12.80
N LEU A 123 -5.07 -2.02 -13.45
CA LEU A 123 -4.75 -2.95 -14.55
C LEU A 123 -4.56 -4.37 -14.03
N GLN A 124 -3.89 -4.51 -12.89
CA GLN A 124 -3.60 -5.80 -12.27
C GLN A 124 -4.88 -6.48 -11.76
N ALA A 125 -5.87 -5.73 -11.28
CA ALA A 125 -7.16 -6.29 -10.87
C ALA A 125 -7.85 -7.04 -12.01
N ASN A 126 -7.80 -6.51 -13.24
CA ASN A 126 -8.34 -7.20 -14.42
C ASN A 126 -7.59 -8.50 -14.73
N ALA A 127 -6.25 -8.48 -14.62
CA ALA A 127 -5.43 -9.68 -14.79
C ALA A 127 -5.74 -10.74 -13.72
N VAL A 128 -5.84 -10.34 -12.44
CA VAL A 128 -6.23 -11.23 -11.34
C VAL A 128 -7.61 -11.83 -11.58
N ASN A 129 -8.61 -11.03 -11.98
CA ASN A 129 -9.95 -11.52 -12.27
C ASN A 129 -9.96 -12.53 -13.43
N THR A 130 -9.14 -12.31 -14.46
CA THR A 130 -9.01 -13.25 -15.59
C THR A 130 -8.39 -14.56 -15.13
N LEU A 131 -7.31 -14.51 -14.36
CA LEU A 131 -6.64 -15.69 -13.80
C LEU A 131 -7.54 -16.47 -12.82
N ALA A 132 -8.38 -15.76 -12.06
CA ALA A 132 -9.32 -16.39 -11.13
C ALA A 132 -10.48 -17.10 -11.83
N ASN A 133 -10.92 -16.59 -12.98
CA ASN A 133 -12.03 -17.16 -13.76
C ASN A 133 -11.59 -18.13 -14.86
N GLY A 134 -10.29 -18.19 -15.17
CA GLY A 134 -9.75 -19.18 -16.09
C GLY A 134 -9.88 -20.57 -15.47
N ASN A 135 -10.80 -21.38 -15.98
CA ASN A 135 -10.74 -22.83 -15.76
C ASN A 135 -9.39 -23.31 -16.28
N ILE A 136 -8.51 -23.76 -15.39
CA ILE A 136 -7.27 -24.43 -15.79
C ILE A 136 -7.67 -25.86 -16.13
N PRO A 137 -7.61 -26.30 -17.41
CA PRO A 137 -7.84 -27.70 -17.72
C PRO A 137 -6.73 -28.52 -17.06
N GLY A 138 -7.07 -29.40 -16.12
CA GLY A 138 -6.12 -30.31 -15.47
C GLY A 138 -5.88 -30.08 -13.97
N VAL A 139 -6.66 -29.20 -13.33
CA VAL A 139 -6.99 -29.27 -11.88
C VAL A 139 -8.49 -29.40 -11.71
#